data_AF-A0A7M5UM16-F1
#
_entry.id   AF-A0A7M5UM16-F1
#
_cell.length_a   1.000
_cell.length_b   1.000
_cell.length_c   1.000
_cell.angle_alpha   90.00
_cell.angle_beta   90.00
_cell.angle_gamma   90.00
#
_symmetry.space_group_name_H-M   'P 1'
#
loop_
_entity.id
_entity.type
_entity.pdbx_description
1 polymer ?
#
loop_
_entity_poly.entity_id
_entity_poly.type
_entity_poly.pdbx_seq_one_letter_code
_entity_poly.pdbx_strand_id
1 'polypeptide(L)'
;MTNSVLRGKKYNKAVRALKIMHEALQRLKFEAFENWLEENKATVRLTEVFESSDFHMFLEKQNEHTMKSATTKAEKLFELFQIFEASINHGDLGPMAQFWQSFIDMSQTLLDYIKSMRTGDWDLHLSSSESMLKWFHAYDHTNYARHFTYCWSSQQNLSKTHPEILKEFKEGNFVCKRTAGSFNMLPPDQVIEQTINKDQKGPGGIIGFSTSENTVQRWILTSHIAAEISADLKESLDIETASSKPKDLNETMRSRDEEDIIKCIDMISARNNPFVKSRKLIGLSSGVVASDDITNDLLTAADVGKKQLKRFVAERIQSSKIKFHSTT
;
A
#
# COMPACT_ATOMS: atom_id res chain seq x y z
N MET A 1 -5.32 -22.09 7.17
CA MET A 1 -4.46 -20.90 7.40
C MET A 1 -4.65 -19.82 6.31
N THR A 2 -4.85 -20.20 5.06
CA THR A 2 -4.99 -19.34 3.86
C THR A 2 -6.13 -18.32 3.94
N ASN A 3 -7.31 -18.73 4.42
CA ASN A 3 -8.48 -17.85 4.51
C ASN A 3 -8.27 -16.64 5.46
N SER A 4 -7.46 -16.80 6.52
CA SER A 4 -7.13 -15.69 7.43
C SER A 4 -6.19 -14.64 6.82
N VAL A 5 -5.41 -15.02 5.81
CA VAL A 5 -4.55 -14.11 5.05
C VAL A 5 -5.39 -13.35 4.03
N LEU A 6 -6.24 -14.06 3.29
CA LEU A 6 -7.15 -13.46 2.29
C LEU A 6 -8.18 -12.50 2.92
N ARG A 7 -8.65 -12.78 4.14
CA ARG A 7 -9.54 -11.88 4.89
C ARG A 7 -8.81 -10.73 5.60
N GLY A 8 -7.50 -10.57 5.42
CA GLY A 8 -6.70 -9.54 6.09
C GLY A 8 -6.51 -9.70 7.60
N LYS A 9 -7.03 -10.77 8.22
CA LYS A 9 -6.90 -11.01 9.68
C LYS A 9 -5.46 -11.20 10.14
N LYS A 10 -4.56 -11.58 9.22
CA LYS A 10 -3.11 -11.65 9.47
C LYS A 10 -2.39 -10.58 8.64
N TYR A 11 -2.52 -9.33 9.04
CA TYR A 11 -2.04 -8.14 8.32
C TYR A 11 -0.65 -8.33 7.68
N ASN A 12 0.40 -8.60 8.47
CA ASN A 12 1.77 -8.75 7.94
C ASN A 12 1.90 -9.86 6.88
N LYS A 13 1.18 -10.99 7.07
CA LYS A 13 1.20 -12.09 6.09
C LYS A 13 0.42 -11.72 4.82
N ALA A 14 -0.68 -10.98 4.96
CA ALA A 14 -1.47 -10.50 3.83
C ALA A 14 -0.69 -9.49 3.00
N VAL A 15 -0.06 -8.50 3.63
CA VAL A 15 0.80 -7.52 2.96
C VAL A 15 1.98 -8.19 2.27
N ARG A 16 2.65 -9.17 2.90
CA ARG A 16 3.73 -9.94 2.23
C ARG A 16 3.22 -10.66 0.99
N ALA A 17 2.08 -11.36 1.09
CA ALA A 17 1.51 -12.07 -0.05
C ALA A 17 1.14 -11.13 -1.20
N LEU A 18 0.59 -9.94 -0.88
CA LEU A 18 0.30 -8.90 -1.87
C LEU A 18 1.56 -8.37 -2.54
N LYS A 19 2.65 -8.14 -1.79
CA LYS A 19 3.94 -7.71 -2.36
C LYS A 19 4.50 -8.74 -3.34
N ILE A 20 4.47 -10.03 -2.98
CA ILE A 20 4.93 -11.13 -3.85
C ILE A 20 4.10 -11.16 -5.14
N MET A 21 2.76 -11.11 -5.03
CA MET A 21 1.88 -11.10 -6.20
C MET A 21 2.05 -9.85 -7.06
N HIS A 22 2.19 -8.67 -6.44
CA HIS A 22 2.44 -7.41 -7.13
C HIS A 22 3.73 -7.49 -7.94
N GLU A 23 4.84 -7.90 -7.32
CA GLU A 23 6.13 -8.03 -7.98
C GLU A 23 6.10 -9.05 -9.13
N ALA A 24 5.50 -10.23 -8.91
CA ALA A 24 5.35 -11.24 -9.96
C ALA A 24 4.57 -10.71 -11.17
N LEU A 25 3.46 -9.99 -10.94
CA LEU A 25 2.66 -9.40 -12.02
C LEU A 25 3.39 -8.25 -12.72
N GLN A 26 4.15 -7.42 -11.99
CA GLN A 26 4.96 -6.37 -12.60
C GLN A 26 6.03 -6.97 -13.52
N ARG A 27 6.72 -8.04 -13.11
CA ARG A 27 7.72 -8.72 -13.95
C ARG A 27 7.10 -9.29 -15.23
N LEU A 28 5.96 -9.99 -15.11
CA LEU A 28 5.22 -10.48 -16.28
C LEU A 28 4.75 -9.34 -17.20
N LYS A 29 4.34 -8.20 -16.63
CA LYS A 29 3.98 -7.00 -17.40
C LYS A 29 5.20 -6.40 -18.10
N PHE A 30 6.36 -6.39 -17.44
CA PHE A 30 7.62 -5.93 -18.03
C PHE A 30 8.08 -6.84 -19.18
N GLU A 31 7.95 -8.17 -19.06
CA GLU A 31 8.18 -9.11 -20.17
C GLU A 31 7.25 -8.81 -21.35
N ALA A 32 5.97 -8.54 -21.09
CA ALA A 32 5.02 -8.16 -22.14
C ALA A 32 5.37 -6.81 -22.78
N PHE A 33 5.87 -5.85 -21.99
CA PHE A 33 6.37 -4.58 -22.50
C PHE A 33 7.60 -4.75 -23.40
N GLU A 34 8.53 -5.64 -23.05
CA GLU A 34 9.69 -5.95 -23.89
C GLU A 34 9.27 -6.47 -25.27
N ASN A 35 8.34 -7.43 -25.31
CA ASN A 35 7.75 -7.92 -26.55
C ASN A 35 7.04 -6.80 -27.33
N TRP A 36 6.30 -5.94 -26.64
CA TRP A 36 5.62 -4.79 -27.26
C TRP A 36 6.62 -3.80 -27.90
N LEU A 37 7.77 -3.55 -27.27
CA LEU A 37 8.83 -2.72 -27.84
C LEU A 37 9.39 -3.33 -29.13
N GLU A 38 9.55 -4.65 -29.20
CA GLU A 38 9.97 -5.37 -30.40
C GLU A 38 8.95 -5.25 -31.54
N GLU A 39 7.67 -5.53 -31.24
CA GLU A 39 6.58 -5.46 -32.22
C GLU A 39 6.44 -4.03 -32.80
N ASN A 40 6.64 -3.01 -31.97
CA ASN A 40 6.54 -1.60 -32.36
C ASN A 40 7.87 -1.02 -32.90
N LYS A 41 8.91 -1.85 -33.04
CA LYS A 41 10.24 -1.45 -33.53
C LYS A 41 10.80 -0.23 -32.80
N ALA A 42 10.63 -0.19 -31.48
CA ALA A 42 11.10 0.90 -30.66
C ALA A 42 12.62 1.08 -30.79
N THR A 43 13.08 2.33 -30.77
CA THR A 43 14.49 2.68 -30.95
C THR A 43 15.33 2.53 -29.67
N VAL A 44 14.71 2.22 -28.53
CA VAL A 44 15.35 2.06 -27.23
C VAL A 44 15.01 0.66 -26.70
N ARG A 45 16.01 -0.04 -26.16
CA ARG A 45 15.86 -1.35 -25.53
C ARG A 45 16.06 -1.28 -24.02
N LEU A 46 15.49 -2.25 -23.30
CA LEU A 46 15.65 -2.35 -21.84
C LEU A 46 17.13 -2.52 -21.45
N THR A 47 17.86 -3.41 -22.15
CA THR A 47 19.29 -3.67 -21.92
C THR A 47 20.14 -2.40 -22.08
N GLU A 48 19.83 -1.56 -23.05
CA GLU A 48 20.53 -0.28 -23.27
C GLU A 48 20.40 0.72 -22.11
N VAL A 49 19.36 0.58 -21.28
CA VAL A 49 19.14 1.41 -20.09
C VAL A 49 19.71 0.73 -18.85
N PHE A 50 19.30 -0.52 -18.59
CA PHE A 50 19.61 -1.21 -17.34
C PHE A 50 21.04 -1.75 -17.25
N GLU A 51 21.69 -2.08 -18.37
CA GLU A 51 23.08 -2.53 -18.40
C GLU A 51 24.05 -1.37 -18.64
N SER A 52 23.55 -0.14 -18.77
CA SER A 52 24.40 1.02 -18.94
C SER A 52 25.20 1.27 -17.66
N SER A 53 26.52 1.45 -17.79
CA SER A 53 27.40 1.87 -16.70
C SER A 53 26.89 3.14 -16.02
N ASP A 54 26.26 4.00 -16.80
CA ASP A 54 25.70 5.28 -16.34
C ASP A 54 24.50 5.09 -15.40
N PHE A 55 23.65 4.08 -15.64
CA PHE A 55 22.53 3.75 -14.75
C PHE A 55 23.00 3.15 -13.42
N HIS A 56 23.99 2.25 -13.46
CA HIS A 56 24.61 1.73 -12.24
C HIS A 56 25.32 2.82 -11.44
N MET A 57 26.06 3.72 -12.10
CA MET A 57 26.69 4.87 -11.47
C MET A 57 25.67 5.88 -10.92
N PHE A 58 24.52 6.04 -11.57
CA PHE A 58 23.41 6.86 -11.06
C PHE A 58 22.87 6.31 -9.73
N LEU A 59 22.64 4.99 -9.65
CA LEU A 59 22.17 4.33 -8.43
C LEU A 59 23.19 4.42 -7.28
N GLU A 60 24.49 4.44 -7.58
CA GLU A 60 25.55 4.42 -6.56
C GLU A 60 26.09 5.80 -6.14
N LYS A 61 26.16 6.79 -7.04
CA LYS A 61 27.03 7.97 -6.83
C LYS A 61 26.38 9.35 -6.92
N GLN A 62 25.07 9.49 -7.20
CA GLN A 62 24.38 10.80 -7.30
C GLN A 62 25.24 11.92 -7.93
N ASN A 63 25.78 11.71 -9.14
CA ASN A 63 26.65 12.70 -9.80
C ASN A 63 25.99 13.29 -11.07
N GLU A 64 26.08 14.61 -11.23
CA GLU A 64 25.17 15.43 -12.04
C GLU A 64 25.45 15.40 -13.55
N HIS A 65 26.67 15.04 -13.97
CA HIS A 65 27.10 15.13 -15.38
C HIS A 65 26.87 13.82 -16.18
N THR A 66 26.94 12.66 -15.53
CA THR A 66 26.52 11.35 -16.09
C THR A 66 25.00 11.22 -16.16
N MET A 67 24.29 12.15 -15.51
CA MET A 67 22.84 12.19 -15.39
C MET A 67 22.15 12.33 -16.76
N LYS A 68 22.57 13.26 -17.65
CA LYS A 68 21.76 13.63 -18.83
C LYS A 68 21.50 12.52 -19.86
N SER A 69 22.51 11.72 -20.24
CA SER A 69 22.37 10.71 -21.31
C SER A 69 21.55 9.49 -20.87
N ALA A 70 21.89 8.91 -19.72
CA ALA A 70 21.11 7.83 -19.10
C ALA A 70 19.69 8.28 -18.76
N THR A 71 19.52 9.52 -18.29
CA THR A 71 18.20 10.10 -18.02
C THR A 71 17.37 10.21 -19.30
N THR A 72 17.94 10.63 -20.43
CA THR A 72 17.18 10.76 -21.69
C THR A 72 16.64 9.42 -22.20
N LYS A 73 17.46 8.36 -22.16
CA LYS A 73 17.00 7.01 -22.55
C LYS A 73 15.98 6.44 -21.57
N ALA A 74 16.19 6.64 -20.27
CA ALA A 74 15.26 6.21 -19.23
C ALA A 74 13.92 6.96 -19.32
N GLU A 75 13.94 8.27 -19.58
CA GLU A 75 12.75 9.09 -19.83
C GLU A 75 11.98 8.57 -21.05
N LYS A 76 12.69 8.30 -22.16
CA LYS A 76 12.05 7.75 -23.37
C LYS A 76 11.42 6.38 -23.10
N LEU A 77 12.13 5.51 -22.39
CA LEU A 77 11.62 4.20 -22.00
C LEU A 77 10.39 4.34 -21.09
N PHE A 78 10.40 5.28 -20.15
CA PHE A 78 9.28 5.57 -19.28
C PHE A 78 8.06 6.09 -20.06
N GLU A 79 8.24 7.00 -21.02
CA GLU A 79 7.17 7.44 -21.93
C GLU A 79 6.56 6.26 -22.69
N LEU A 80 7.40 5.38 -23.25
CA LEU A 80 6.95 4.19 -23.97
C LEU A 80 6.19 3.22 -23.05
N PHE A 81 6.65 3.07 -21.80
CA PHE A 81 5.97 2.26 -20.81
C PHE A 81 4.59 2.84 -20.45
N GLN A 82 4.46 4.16 -20.32
CA GLN A 82 3.16 4.81 -20.10
C GLN A 82 2.20 4.60 -21.29
N ILE A 83 2.71 4.64 -22.53
CA ILE A 83 1.91 4.32 -23.72
C ILE A 83 1.45 2.86 -23.70
N PHE A 84 2.34 1.93 -23.33
CA PHE A 84 2.00 0.53 -23.17
C PHE A 84 0.95 0.30 -22.09
N GLU A 85 1.09 0.90 -20.90
CA GLU A 85 0.08 0.84 -19.84
C GLU A 85 -1.27 1.42 -20.28
N ALA A 86 -1.26 2.51 -21.06
CA ALA A 86 -2.48 3.04 -21.66
C ALA A 86 -3.13 2.03 -22.63
N SER A 87 -2.33 1.34 -23.46
CA SER A 87 -2.84 0.30 -24.37
C SER A 87 -3.50 -0.87 -23.62
N ILE A 88 -2.93 -1.27 -22.47
CA ILE A 88 -3.55 -2.27 -21.59
C ILE A 88 -4.91 -1.76 -21.12
N ASN A 89 -4.98 -0.54 -20.60
CA ASN A 89 -6.22 0.05 -20.09
C ASN A 89 -7.29 0.24 -21.19
N HIS A 90 -6.88 0.52 -22.43
CA HIS A 90 -7.76 0.56 -23.59
C HIS A 90 -8.28 -0.82 -24.03
N GLY A 91 -7.64 -1.90 -23.59
CA GLY A 91 -8.07 -3.28 -23.84
C GLY A 91 -7.35 -3.96 -25.00
N ASP A 92 -6.20 -3.45 -25.45
CA ASP A 92 -5.48 -3.98 -26.62
C ASP A 92 -4.95 -5.41 -26.38
N LEU A 93 -4.59 -5.72 -25.12
CA LEU A 93 -4.23 -7.05 -24.64
C LEU A 93 -5.46 -7.86 -24.15
N GLY A 94 -6.62 -7.21 -24.06
CA GLY A 94 -7.88 -7.79 -23.66
C GLY A 94 -8.18 -7.78 -22.16
N PRO A 95 -9.31 -8.39 -21.76
CA PRO A 95 -9.89 -8.21 -20.43
C PRO A 95 -9.05 -8.81 -19.30
N MET A 96 -8.23 -9.82 -19.57
CA MET A 96 -7.28 -10.35 -18.57
C MET A 96 -6.27 -9.29 -18.14
N ALA A 97 -5.62 -8.63 -19.09
CA ALA A 97 -4.61 -7.62 -18.81
C ALA A 97 -5.22 -6.42 -18.08
N GLN A 98 -6.40 -5.94 -18.51
CA GLN A 98 -7.13 -4.84 -17.86
C GLN A 98 -7.46 -5.15 -16.41
N PHE A 99 -8.02 -6.34 -16.13
CA PHE A 99 -8.37 -6.74 -14.77
C PHE A 99 -7.12 -6.82 -13.88
N TRP A 100 -6.06 -7.47 -14.33
CA TRP A 100 -4.84 -7.61 -13.53
C TRP A 100 -4.05 -6.31 -13.40
N GLN A 101 -4.13 -5.40 -14.36
CA GLN A 101 -3.63 -4.03 -14.21
C GLN A 101 -4.39 -3.29 -13.10
N SER A 102 -5.72 -3.43 -13.02
CA SER A 102 -6.50 -2.84 -11.92
C SER A 102 -6.07 -3.38 -10.55
N PHE A 103 -5.67 -4.65 -10.47
CA PHE A 103 -5.10 -5.25 -9.26
C PHE A 103 -3.71 -4.70 -8.92
N ILE A 104 -2.85 -4.51 -9.92
CA ILE A 104 -1.56 -3.83 -9.74
C ILE A 104 -1.79 -2.43 -9.18
N ASP A 105 -2.73 -1.66 -9.75
CA ASP A 105 -3.04 -0.30 -9.29
C ASP A 105 -3.54 -0.27 -7.84
N MET A 106 -4.43 -1.21 -7.46
CA MET A 106 -4.91 -1.37 -6.09
C MET A 106 -3.76 -1.68 -5.11
N SER A 107 -2.91 -2.64 -5.47
CA SER A 107 -1.80 -3.05 -4.62
C SER A 107 -0.74 -1.95 -4.51
N GLN A 108 -0.43 -1.25 -5.61
CA GLN A 108 0.45 -0.07 -5.61
C GLN A 108 -0.09 1.01 -4.67
N THR A 109 -1.38 1.33 -4.78
CA THR A 109 -2.04 2.32 -3.92
C THR A 109 -1.89 1.97 -2.43
N LEU A 110 -2.06 0.70 -2.06
CA LEU A 110 -1.86 0.23 -0.68
C LEU A 110 -0.39 0.35 -0.25
N LEU A 111 0.55 0.01 -1.12
CA LEU A 111 1.98 0.12 -0.84
C LEU A 111 2.42 1.57 -0.66
N ASP A 112 1.88 2.49 -1.46
CA ASP A 112 2.11 3.94 -1.33
C ASP A 112 1.52 4.48 -0.03
N TYR A 113 0.33 4.04 0.36
CA TYR A 113 -0.25 4.37 1.66
C TYR A 113 0.64 3.87 2.81
N ILE A 114 1.10 2.61 2.76
CA ILE A 114 2.03 2.07 3.76
C ILE A 114 3.32 2.88 3.77
N LYS A 115 3.91 3.16 2.60
CA LYS A 115 5.13 3.97 2.48
C LYS A 115 4.96 5.32 3.14
N SER A 116 3.87 6.03 2.84
CA SER A 116 3.55 7.34 3.41
C SER A 116 3.58 7.33 4.94
N MET A 117 2.99 6.31 5.56
CA MET A 117 2.97 6.15 7.02
C MET A 117 4.35 5.78 7.60
N ARG A 118 5.15 5.01 6.85
CA ARG A 118 6.47 4.54 7.30
C ARG A 118 7.55 5.61 7.15
N THR A 119 7.36 6.58 6.26
CA THR A 119 8.27 7.69 5.99
C THR A 119 7.79 9.04 6.52
N GLY A 120 6.53 9.15 6.97
CA GLY A 120 5.95 10.43 7.40
C GLY A 120 5.68 11.38 6.23
N ASP A 121 5.37 10.85 5.04
CA ASP A 121 5.07 11.66 3.86
C ASP A 121 3.57 11.98 3.80
N TRP A 122 3.22 13.22 4.17
CA TRP A 122 1.83 13.65 4.23
C TRP A 122 1.16 13.78 2.85
N ASP A 123 1.89 14.17 1.80
CA ASP A 123 1.33 14.33 0.47
C ASP A 123 1.06 12.98 -0.18
N LEU A 124 1.98 12.03 -0.02
CA LEU A 124 1.75 10.65 -0.42
C LEU A 124 0.60 10.03 0.37
N HIS A 125 0.46 10.36 1.66
CA HIS A 125 -0.68 9.90 2.47
C HIS A 125 -2.01 10.38 1.91
N LEU A 126 -2.14 11.67 1.58
CA LEU A 126 -3.39 12.24 1.05
C LEU A 126 -3.74 11.69 -0.34
N SER A 127 -2.76 11.61 -1.24
CA SER A 127 -2.96 11.15 -2.61
C SER A 127 -3.25 9.64 -2.70
N SER A 128 -2.56 8.82 -1.91
CA SER A 128 -2.86 7.38 -1.82
C SER A 128 -4.21 7.14 -1.13
N SER A 129 -4.57 7.93 -0.11
CA SER A 129 -5.90 7.87 0.52
C SER A 129 -7.02 8.17 -0.46
N GLU A 130 -6.89 9.22 -1.29
CA GLU A 130 -7.84 9.52 -2.35
C GLU A 130 -7.96 8.37 -3.35
N SER A 131 -6.81 7.80 -3.75
CA SER A 131 -6.75 6.68 -4.69
C SER A 131 -7.38 5.40 -4.13
N MET A 132 -7.36 5.18 -2.80
CA MET A 132 -8.08 4.07 -2.16
C MET A 132 -9.60 4.25 -2.15
N LEU A 133 -10.09 5.50 -2.04
CA LEU A 133 -11.51 5.77 -1.87
C LEU A 133 -12.36 5.20 -3.01
N LYS A 134 -11.91 5.32 -4.26
CA LYS A 134 -12.63 4.74 -5.41
C LYS A 134 -12.88 3.24 -5.22
N TRP A 135 -11.92 2.50 -4.68
CA TRP A 135 -12.05 1.06 -4.47
C TRP A 135 -12.96 0.71 -3.29
N PHE A 136 -12.96 1.51 -2.22
CA PHE A 136 -13.90 1.31 -1.11
C PHE A 136 -15.36 1.51 -1.52
N HIS A 137 -15.61 2.49 -2.39
CA HIS A 137 -16.93 2.71 -2.98
C HIS A 137 -17.28 1.60 -3.99
N ALA A 138 -16.31 1.12 -4.79
CA ALA A 138 -16.55 0.07 -5.78
C ALA A 138 -16.91 -1.30 -5.17
N TYR A 139 -16.27 -1.70 -4.07
CA TYR A 139 -16.39 -3.06 -3.51
C TYR A 139 -17.21 -3.14 -2.22
N ASP A 140 -18.26 -2.32 -2.10
CA ASP A 140 -19.27 -2.37 -1.03
C ASP A 140 -18.73 -2.31 0.41
N HIS A 141 -17.55 -1.73 0.61
CA HIS A 141 -17.00 -1.45 1.93
C HIS A 141 -17.64 -0.19 2.54
N THR A 142 -18.97 -0.15 2.61
CA THR A 142 -19.79 1.05 2.86
C THR A 142 -19.34 1.87 4.07
N ASN A 143 -18.99 1.22 5.18
CA ASN A 143 -18.53 1.92 6.38
C ASN A 143 -17.14 2.55 6.16
N TYR A 144 -16.21 1.83 5.54
CA TYR A 144 -14.90 2.38 5.19
C TYR A 144 -15.05 3.50 4.17
N ALA A 145 -15.82 3.28 3.09
CA ALA A 145 -16.11 4.30 2.08
C ALA A 145 -16.64 5.58 2.73
N ARG A 146 -17.67 5.48 3.58
CA ARG A 146 -18.30 6.61 4.27
C ARG A 146 -17.34 7.35 5.19
N HIS A 147 -16.77 6.67 6.18
CA HIS A 147 -15.98 7.31 7.23
C HIS A 147 -14.61 7.76 6.70
N PHE A 148 -13.99 6.99 5.82
CA PHE A 148 -12.72 7.37 5.21
C PHE A 148 -12.89 8.57 4.27
N THR A 149 -14.00 8.66 3.52
CA THR A 149 -14.28 9.87 2.70
C THR A 149 -14.41 11.12 3.58
N TYR A 150 -15.11 11.00 4.71
CA TYR A 150 -15.26 12.12 5.66
C TYR A 150 -13.91 12.55 6.26
N CYS A 151 -13.10 11.59 6.73
CA CYS A 151 -11.78 11.87 7.26
C CYS A 151 -10.89 12.55 6.21
N TRP A 152 -10.82 11.99 5.00
CA TRP A 152 -10.05 12.54 3.90
C TRP A 152 -10.51 13.96 3.53
N SER A 153 -11.83 14.19 3.43
CA SER A 153 -12.36 15.53 3.15
C SER A 153 -12.05 16.55 4.24
N SER A 154 -11.95 16.11 5.49
CA SER A 154 -11.53 16.96 6.62
C SER A 154 -10.05 17.29 6.52
N GLN A 155 -9.21 16.29 6.22
CA GLN A 155 -7.76 16.45 6.04
C GLN A 155 -7.42 17.41 4.88
N GLN A 156 -8.16 17.36 3.77
CA GLN A 156 -8.00 18.29 2.63
C GLN A 156 -8.27 19.76 2.99
N ASN A 157 -9.07 20.01 4.03
CA ASN A 157 -9.41 21.35 4.49
C ASN A 157 -8.50 21.88 5.62
N LEU A 158 -7.46 21.14 6.01
CA LEU A 158 -6.55 21.55 7.08
C LEU A 158 -5.87 22.89 6.78
N SER A 159 -5.52 23.18 5.52
CA SER A 159 -4.92 24.46 5.13
C SER A 159 -5.78 25.68 5.49
N LYS A 160 -7.11 25.51 5.49
CA LYS A 160 -8.08 26.56 5.83
C LYS A 160 -8.48 26.55 7.29
N THR A 161 -8.60 25.37 7.88
CA THR A 161 -9.18 25.19 9.24
C THR A 161 -8.13 25.17 10.33
N HIS A 162 -6.96 24.57 10.07
CA HIS A 162 -5.88 24.35 11.04
C HIS A 162 -4.50 24.39 10.34
N PRO A 163 -4.07 25.56 9.83
CA PRO A 163 -2.82 25.67 9.07
C PRO A 163 -1.58 25.27 9.87
N GLU A 164 -1.57 25.48 11.19
CA GLU A 164 -0.49 25.05 12.08
C GLU A 164 -0.39 23.52 12.13
N ILE A 165 -1.53 22.82 12.21
CA ILE A 165 -1.55 21.35 12.16
C ILE A 165 -1.04 20.83 10.81
N LEU A 166 -1.43 21.49 9.70
CA LEU A 166 -0.93 21.12 8.39
C LEU A 166 0.59 21.26 8.30
N LYS A 167 1.17 22.30 8.91
CA LYS A 167 2.62 22.48 8.97
C LYS A 167 3.30 21.30 9.67
N GLU A 168 2.82 20.94 10.86
CA GLU A 168 3.34 19.78 11.60
C GLU A 168 3.21 18.48 10.81
N PHE A 169 2.08 18.28 10.12
CA PHE A 169 1.87 17.09 9.32
C PHE A 169 2.82 17.02 8.12
N LYS A 170 3.08 18.15 7.46
CA LYS A 170 4.06 18.26 6.37
C LYS A 170 5.50 17.99 6.83
N GLU A 171 5.81 18.25 8.09
CA GLU A 171 7.07 17.88 8.73
C GLU A 171 7.13 16.40 9.15
N GLY A 172 6.03 15.65 8.98
CA GLY A 172 5.93 14.23 9.29
C GLY A 172 5.40 13.92 10.70
N ASN A 173 4.98 14.93 11.46
CA ASN A 173 4.56 14.79 12.86
C ASN A 173 3.12 14.22 13.03
N PHE A 174 2.55 13.62 11.98
CA PHE A 174 1.30 12.85 12.06
C PHE A 174 1.53 11.34 12.32
N VAL A 175 2.80 10.91 12.30
CA VAL A 175 3.24 9.55 12.64
C VAL A 175 4.30 9.59 13.74
N CYS A 176 4.49 8.46 14.41
CA CYS A 176 5.42 8.34 15.52
C CYS A 176 6.65 7.52 15.12
N LYS A 177 7.82 7.91 15.61
CA LYS A 177 9.10 7.23 15.37
C LYS A 177 9.71 6.79 16.69
N ARG A 178 10.12 5.51 16.77
CA ARG A 178 10.70 4.93 17.99
C ARG A 178 12.20 4.67 17.91
N THR A 179 12.75 4.51 16.70
CA THR A 179 14.17 4.20 16.48
C THR A 179 14.72 5.01 15.31
N ALA A 180 16.05 5.10 15.18
CA ALA A 180 16.68 5.67 14.00
C ALA A 180 16.38 4.81 12.74
N GLY A 181 16.19 5.47 11.59
CA GLY A 181 15.81 4.82 10.33
C GLY A 181 14.89 5.69 9.47
N SER A 182 14.80 5.43 8.17
CA SER A 182 13.98 6.20 7.23
C SER A 182 12.62 5.56 6.93
N PHE A 183 12.42 4.28 7.26
CA PHE A 183 11.21 3.51 6.93
C PHE A 183 10.65 2.75 8.15
N ASN A 184 10.61 3.42 9.30
CA ASN A 184 10.26 2.80 10.59
C ASN A 184 9.22 3.58 11.41
N MET A 185 8.64 4.64 10.86
CA MET A 185 7.54 5.35 11.51
C MET A 185 6.28 4.48 11.55
N LEU A 186 5.39 4.78 12.49
CA LEU A 186 4.15 4.04 12.72
C LEU A 186 3.01 4.99 13.09
N PRO A 187 1.75 4.62 12.79
CA PRO A 187 0.59 5.38 13.26
C PRO A 187 0.61 5.52 14.79
N PRO A 188 0.18 6.67 15.35
CA PRO A 188 0.19 6.90 16.80
C PRO A 188 -0.56 5.83 17.60
N ASP A 189 -1.73 5.41 17.13
CA ASP A 189 -2.54 4.34 17.74
C ASP A 189 -1.73 3.02 17.88
N GLN A 190 -1.03 2.63 16.82
CA GLN A 190 -0.19 1.44 16.84
C GLN A 190 1.02 1.60 17.77
N VAL A 191 1.60 2.80 17.88
CA VAL A 191 2.70 3.05 18.82
C VAL A 191 2.22 2.91 20.25
N ILE A 192 1.08 3.51 20.59
CA ILE A 192 0.47 3.40 21.93
C ILE A 192 0.17 1.94 22.27
N GLU A 193 -0.36 1.15 21.32
CA GLU A 193 -0.59 -0.29 21.51
C GLU A 193 0.68 -1.09 21.77
N GLN A 194 1.82 -0.66 21.23
CA GLN A 194 3.11 -1.32 21.37
C GLN A 194 3.96 -0.82 22.54
N THR A 195 3.57 0.27 23.19
CA THR A 195 4.27 0.87 24.33
C THR A 195 3.34 0.90 25.54
N ILE A 196 2.65 2.01 25.77
CA ILE A 196 1.85 2.30 26.96
C ILE A 196 0.85 1.17 27.22
N ASN A 197 0.03 0.80 26.23
CA ASN A 197 -0.98 -0.23 26.42
C ASN A 197 -0.37 -1.62 26.62
N LYS A 198 0.80 -1.89 26.02
CA LYS A 198 1.49 -3.18 26.20
C LYS A 198 2.00 -3.31 27.64
N ASP A 199 2.64 -2.27 28.15
CA ASP A 199 3.25 -2.27 29.48
C ASP A 199 2.19 -2.14 30.59
N GLN A 200 1.04 -1.55 30.27
CA GLN A 200 -0.13 -1.49 31.14
C GLN A 200 -0.96 -2.79 31.17
N LYS A 201 -0.90 -3.64 30.15
CA LYS A 201 -1.76 -4.84 30.05
C LYS A 201 -1.41 -5.87 31.14
N GLY A 202 -2.28 -5.95 32.15
CA GLY A 202 -2.31 -7.00 33.17
C GLY A 202 -3.39 -8.07 32.92
N PRO A 203 -3.41 -9.16 33.71
CA PRO A 203 -4.48 -10.16 33.66
C PRO A 203 -5.86 -9.50 33.84
N GLY A 204 -6.74 -9.66 32.85
CA GLY A 204 -8.10 -9.10 32.88
C GLY A 204 -8.27 -7.70 32.27
N GLY A 205 -7.19 -7.00 31.89
CA GLY A 205 -7.26 -5.63 31.35
C GLY A 205 -7.87 -4.62 32.34
N ILE A 206 -8.17 -3.39 31.87
CA ILE A 206 -8.70 -2.33 32.74
C ILE A 206 -10.04 -2.70 33.40
N ILE A 207 -10.83 -3.56 32.75
CA ILE A 207 -12.15 -4.00 33.24
C ILE A 207 -12.02 -5.14 34.26
N GLY A 208 -11.06 -6.04 34.08
CA GLY A 208 -10.97 -7.28 34.84
C GLY A 208 -9.97 -7.28 35.99
N PHE A 209 -9.12 -6.26 36.12
CA PHE A 209 -8.08 -6.25 37.16
C PHE A 209 -8.59 -5.74 38.53
N SER A 210 -9.61 -4.88 38.57
CA SER A 210 -10.23 -4.40 39.80
C SER A 210 -11.60 -3.78 39.54
N THR A 211 -12.53 -3.98 40.46
CA THR A 211 -13.84 -3.29 40.49
C THR A 211 -13.82 -2.04 41.39
N SER A 212 -12.70 -1.78 42.09
CA SER A 212 -12.54 -0.62 42.97
C SER A 212 -12.09 0.61 42.20
N GLU A 213 -12.89 1.66 42.21
CA GLU A 213 -12.60 2.93 41.52
C GLU A 213 -11.27 3.54 41.97
N ASN A 214 -10.97 3.54 43.28
CA ASN A 214 -9.70 4.04 43.81
C ASN A 214 -8.49 3.26 43.29
N THR A 215 -8.64 1.94 43.12
CA THR A 215 -7.57 1.09 42.58
C THR A 215 -7.37 1.38 41.09
N VAL A 216 -8.47 1.59 40.35
CA VAL A 216 -8.41 1.99 38.92
C VAL A 216 -7.76 3.36 38.75
N GLN A 217 -8.17 4.37 39.52
CA GLN A 217 -7.57 5.70 39.47
C GLN A 217 -6.08 5.66 39.79
N ARG A 218 -5.67 4.94 40.83
CA ARG A 218 -4.25 4.78 41.18
C ARG A 218 -3.48 4.14 40.03
N TRP A 219 -4.01 3.07 39.44
CA TRP A 219 -3.38 2.41 38.29
C TRP A 219 -3.25 3.34 37.08
N ILE A 220 -4.27 4.14 36.75
CA ILE A 220 -4.19 5.13 35.66
C ILE A 220 -3.04 6.12 35.92
N LEU A 221 -2.93 6.60 37.16
CA LEU A 221 -1.93 7.60 37.55
C LEU A 221 -0.50 7.05 37.68
N THR A 222 -0.33 5.77 38.02
CA THR A 222 1.01 5.22 38.34
C THR A 222 1.54 4.22 37.32
N SER A 223 0.70 3.69 36.44
CA SER A 223 1.10 2.58 35.54
C SER A 223 2.17 2.96 34.52
N HIS A 224 2.12 4.18 33.97
CA HIS A 224 3.14 4.68 33.06
C HIS A 224 4.50 4.85 33.76
N ILE A 225 4.50 5.32 35.02
CA ILE A 225 5.71 5.44 35.85
C ILE A 225 6.30 4.05 36.14
N ALA A 226 5.45 3.08 36.49
CA ALA A 226 5.91 1.70 36.74
C ALA A 226 6.48 1.03 35.47
N ALA A 227 5.91 1.33 34.30
CA ALA A 227 6.41 0.88 33.02
C ALA A 227 7.79 1.49 32.70
N GLU A 228 7.96 2.80 32.92
CA GLU A 228 9.23 3.51 32.76
C GLU A 228 10.33 2.94 33.67
N ILE A 229 10.06 2.79 34.97
CA ILE A 229 11.00 2.17 35.93
C ILE A 229 11.38 0.74 35.49
N SER A 230 10.41 -0.03 34.98
CA SER A 230 10.66 -1.39 34.50
C SER A 230 11.51 -1.41 33.23
N ALA A 231 11.34 -0.43 32.34
CA ALA A 231 12.15 -0.28 31.13
C ALA A 231 13.59 0.08 31.49
N ASP A 232 13.79 1.09 32.34
CA ASP A 232 15.10 1.52 32.83
C ASP A 232 15.84 0.38 33.54
N LEU A 233 15.12 -0.39 34.36
CA LEU A 233 15.71 -1.53 35.06
C LEU A 233 16.18 -2.61 34.07
N LYS A 234 15.37 -2.93 33.04
CA LYS A 234 15.75 -3.90 32.01
C LYS A 234 16.97 -3.44 31.22
N GLU A 235 17.05 -2.16 30.89
CA GLU A 235 18.21 -1.56 30.22
C GLU A 235 19.45 -1.63 31.11
N SER A 236 19.34 -1.25 32.39
CA SER A 236 20.45 -1.28 33.35
C SER A 236 20.99 -2.69 33.63
N LEU A 237 20.13 -3.71 33.50
CA LEU A 237 20.46 -5.11 33.72
C LEU A 237 20.81 -5.85 32.42
N ASP A 238 20.78 -5.17 31.27
CA ASP A 238 21.03 -5.74 29.94
C ASP A 238 20.13 -6.96 29.63
N ILE A 239 18.91 -6.99 30.20
CA ILE A 239 17.98 -8.13 30.14
C ILE A 239 17.25 -8.24 28.79
N GLU A 240 17.12 -7.15 28.02
CA GLU A 240 16.62 -7.16 26.63
C GLU A 240 17.13 -5.94 25.84
N THR A 241 17.48 -5.96 24.54
CA THR A 241 17.81 -7.03 23.57
C THR A 241 18.35 -6.41 22.28
N ALA A 242 19.15 -7.21 21.55
CA ALA A 242 19.66 -7.00 20.20
C ALA A 242 18.79 -6.12 19.28
N SER A 243 19.41 -5.11 18.67
CA SER A 243 18.90 -4.39 17.52
C SER A 243 18.70 -5.35 16.35
N SER A 244 17.58 -6.08 16.31
CA SER A 244 17.28 -6.89 15.14
C SER A 244 17.03 -5.93 13.98
N LYS A 245 17.86 -6.00 12.93
CA LYS A 245 17.58 -5.35 11.64
C LYS A 245 16.10 -5.56 11.28
N PRO A 246 15.45 -4.61 10.57
CA PRO A 246 14.07 -4.79 10.14
C PRO A 246 13.90 -6.17 9.51
N LYS A 247 12.97 -6.98 10.02
CA LYS A 247 12.81 -8.40 9.62
C LYS A 247 12.72 -8.57 8.11
N ASP A 248 12.08 -7.63 7.42
CA ASP A 248 11.84 -7.66 5.98
C ASP A 248 13.09 -7.33 5.13
N LEU A 249 14.14 -6.74 5.71
CA LEU A 249 15.40 -6.40 5.02
C LEU A 249 16.50 -7.44 5.25
N ASN A 250 16.19 -8.53 5.96
CA ASN A 250 17.13 -9.64 6.13
C ASN A 250 17.34 -10.35 4.78
N GLU A 251 18.59 -10.65 4.44
CA GLU A 251 18.98 -11.40 3.24
C GLU A 251 18.23 -12.73 3.11
N THR A 252 18.06 -13.47 4.21
CA THR A 252 17.27 -14.72 4.22
C THR A 252 15.81 -14.48 3.79
N MET A 253 15.23 -13.36 4.23
CA MET A 253 13.86 -13.00 3.89
C MET A 253 13.75 -12.58 2.42
N ARG A 254 14.71 -11.82 1.91
CA ARG A 254 14.79 -11.43 0.49
C ARG A 254 14.90 -12.66 -0.41
N SER A 255 15.80 -13.59 -0.10
CA SER A 255 15.96 -14.83 -0.87
C SER A 255 14.68 -15.67 -0.88
N ARG A 256 13.99 -15.80 0.27
CA ARG A 256 12.71 -16.52 0.32
C ARG A 256 11.60 -15.82 -0.45
N ASP A 257 11.52 -14.49 -0.37
CA ASP A 257 10.54 -13.70 -1.13
C ASP A 257 10.79 -13.84 -2.63
N GLU A 258 12.05 -13.82 -3.07
CA GLU A 258 12.45 -14.05 -4.48
C GLU A 258 12.04 -15.46 -4.97
N GLU A 259 12.31 -16.51 -4.18
CA GLU A 259 11.84 -17.86 -4.51
C GLU A 259 10.31 -17.94 -4.62
N ASP A 260 9.57 -17.27 -3.73
CA ASP A 260 8.11 -17.24 -3.75
C ASP A 260 7.59 -16.45 -4.97
N ILE A 261 8.29 -15.38 -5.38
CA ILE A 261 7.98 -14.61 -6.60
C ILE A 261 8.15 -15.49 -7.84
N ILE A 262 9.28 -16.19 -7.98
CA ILE A 262 9.55 -17.08 -9.12
C ILE A 262 8.46 -18.17 -9.20
N LYS A 263 8.12 -18.81 -8.09
CA LYS A 263 7.02 -19.80 -8.04
C LYS A 263 5.68 -19.22 -8.49
N CYS A 264 5.39 -17.95 -8.16
CA CYS A 264 4.17 -17.28 -8.62
C CYS A 264 4.21 -17.03 -10.13
N ILE A 265 5.33 -16.54 -10.66
CA ILE A 265 5.54 -16.33 -12.10
C ILE A 265 5.35 -17.63 -12.86
N ASP A 266 6.03 -18.72 -12.46
CA ASP A 266 5.92 -20.04 -13.09
C ASP A 266 4.47 -20.51 -13.14
N MET A 267 3.74 -20.38 -12.03
CA MET A 267 2.34 -20.79 -11.92
C MET A 267 1.41 -19.96 -12.81
N ILE A 268 1.60 -18.63 -12.85
CA ILE A 268 0.77 -17.73 -13.68
C ILE A 268 1.05 -17.99 -15.16
N SER A 269 2.33 -18.08 -15.54
CA SER A 269 2.78 -18.34 -16.92
C SER A 269 2.32 -19.69 -17.45
N ALA A 270 2.36 -20.74 -16.64
CA ALA A 270 1.89 -22.08 -17.03
C ALA A 270 0.37 -22.19 -17.23
N ARG A 271 -0.39 -21.16 -16.84
CA ARG A 271 -1.86 -21.16 -16.95
C ARG A 271 -2.31 -20.19 -18.03
N ASN A 272 -2.71 -18.99 -17.64
CA ASN A 272 -3.18 -17.94 -18.54
C ASN A 272 -2.50 -16.65 -18.10
N ASN A 273 -1.26 -16.43 -18.58
CA ASN A 273 -0.52 -15.20 -18.30
C ASN A 273 -1.42 -13.99 -18.65
N PRO A 274 -1.74 -13.12 -17.67
CA PRO A 274 -2.64 -11.99 -17.87
C PRO A 274 -2.22 -11.03 -18.97
N PHE A 275 -0.92 -10.93 -19.25
CA PHE A 275 -0.33 -9.99 -20.20
C PHE A 275 -0.05 -10.60 -21.57
N VAL A 276 -0.57 -11.81 -21.83
CA VAL A 276 -0.68 -12.36 -23.18
C VAL A 276 -2.07 -12.05 -23.72
N LYS A 277 -2.15 -11.63 -24.99
CA LYS A 277 -3.40 -11.21 -25.62
C LYS A 277 -4.49 -12.27 -25.47
N SER A 278 -5.56 -11.92 -24.77
CA SER A 278 -6.70 -12.81 -24.50
C SER A 278 -8.01 -12.15 -24.93
N ARG A 279 -9.00 -12.95 -25.37
CA ARG A 279 -10.36 -12.45 -25.66
C ARG A 279 -11.32 -12.57 -24.50
N LYS A 280 -10.94 -13.27 -23.43
CA LYS A 280 -11.84 -13.66 -22.33
C LYS A 280 -11.17 -13.44 -20.98
N LEU A 281 -11.95 -13.04 -19.98
CA LEU A 281 -11.51 -13.02 -18.59
C LEU A 281 -11.64 -14.42 -18.00
N ILE A 282 -10.54 -14.99 -17.51
CA ILE A 282 -10.45 -16.37 -17.04
C ILE A 282 -9.87 -16.38 -15.63
N GLY A 283 -10.52 -17.08 -14.70
CA GLY A 283 -10.00 -17.27 -13.36
C GLY A 283 -8.69 -18.05 -13.39
N LEU A 284 -7.59 -17.47 -12.88
CA LEU A 284 -6.26 -18.11 -12.91
C LEU A 284 -6.26 -19.49 -12.21
N SER A 285 -6.95 -19.63 -11.08
CA SER A 285 -6.97 -20.88 -10.34
C SER A 285 -7.95 -21.92 -10.93
N SER A 286 -9.12 -21.46 -11.40
CA SER A 286 -10.23 -22.33 -11.80
C SER A 286 -10.30 -22.64 -13.29
N GLY A 287 -9.67 -21.82 -14.14
CA GLY A 287 -9.82 -21.88 -15.59
C GLY A 287 -11.22 -21.49 -16.09
N VAL A 288 -12.11 -21.05 -15.20
CA VAL A 288 -13.49 -20.69 -15.54
C VAL A 288 -13.51 -19.33 -16.22
N VAL A 289 -14.19 -19.25 -17.36
CA VAL A 289 -14.46 -18.01 -18.09
C VAL A 289 -15.54 -17.22 -17.36
N ALA A 290 -15.27 -15.96 -17.06
CA ALA A 290 -16.27 -15.05 -16.49
C ALA A 290 -17.36 -14.72 -17.53
N SER A 291 -18.61 -14.55 -17.08
CA SER A 291 -19.68 -14.03 -17.93
C SER A 291 -19.41 -12.57 -18.33
N ASP A 292 -20.12 -12.08 -19.35
CA ASP A 292 -19.97 -10.69 -19.81
C ASP A 292 -20.34 -9.69 -18.70
N ASP A 293 -21.40 -9.99 -17.92
CA ASP A 293 -21.81 -9.15 -16.78
C ASP A 293 -20.72 -9.04 -15.71
N ILE A 294 -20.10 -10.17 -15.32
CA ILE A 294 -19.02 -10.19 -14.32
C ILE A 294 -17.78 -9.50 -14.87
N THR A 295 -17.47 -9.72 -16.15
CA THR A 295 -16.36 -9.06 -16.83
C THR A 295 -16.54 -7.55 -16.81
N ASN A 296 -17.72 -7.05 -17.20
CA ASN A 296 -18.02 -5.63 -17.20
C ASN A 296 -17.98 -5.02 -15.79
N ASP A 297 -18.51 -5.71 -14.79
CA ASP A 297 -18.48 -5.27 -13.39
C ASP A 297 -17.03 -5.11 -12.88
N LEU A 298 -16.19 -6.14 -13.07
CA LEU A 298 -14.79 -6.10 -12.63
C LEU A 298 -13.95 -5.05 -13.38
N LEU A 299 -14.16 -4.87 -14.68
CA LEU A 299 -13.38 -3.93 -15.48
C LEU A 299 -13.80 -2.46 -15.25
N THR A 300 -15.06 -2.21 -14.89
CA THR A 300 -15.57 -0.86 -14.67
C THR A 300 -15.58 -0.43 -13.20
N ALA A 301 -15.21 -1.33 -12.27
CA ALA A 301 -15.21 -1.12 -10.83
C ALA A 301 -14.57 0.23 -10.41
N ALA A 302 -13.40 0.56 -10.95
CA ALA A 302 -12.69 1.80 -10.62
C ALA A 302 -13.52 3.05 -10.96
N ASP A 303 -14.17 3.07 -12.13
CA ASP A 303 -14.94 4.21 -12.61
C ASP A 303 -16.30 4.32 -11.94
N VAL A 304 -16.93 3.17 -11.67
CA VAL A 304 -18.13 3.09 -10.81
C VAL A 304 -17.81 3.69 -9.43
N GLY A 305 -16.71 3.25 -8.81
CA GLY A 305 -16.25 3.75 -7.53
C GLY A 305 -15.98 5.25 -7.50
N LYS A 306 -15.31 5.79 -8.54
CA LYS A 306 -15.08 7.24 -8.69
C LYS A 306 -16.40 8.02 -8.80
N LYS A 307 -17.36 7.53 -9.58
CA LYS A 307 -18.69 8.17 -9.74
C LYS A 307 -19.45 8.16 -8.41
N GLN A 308 -19.45 7.04 -7.70
CA GLN A 308 -20.08 6.91 -6.39
C GLN A 308 -19.43 7.81 -5.34
N LEU A 309 -18.09 7.90 -5.31
CA LEU A 309 -17.36 8.82 -4.44
C LEU A 309 -17.77 10.28 -4.69
N LYS A 310 -17.76 10.73 -5.96
CA LYS A 310 -18.15 12.10 -6.33
C LYS A 310 -19.59 12.40 -5.89
N ARG A 311 -20.51 11.47 -6.13
CA ARG A 311 -21.91 11.57 -5.70
C ARG A 311 -22.00 11.67 -4.17
N PHE A 312 -21.31 10.81 -3.45
CA PHE A 312 -21.28 10.80 -1.98
C PHE A 312 -20.81 12.15 -1.42
N VAL A 313 -19.71 12.69 -1.94
CA VAL A 313 -19.18 14.00 -1.52
C VAL A 313 -20.19 15.11 -1.79
N ALA A 314 -20.76 15.18 -2.98
CA ALA A 314 -21.71 16.22 -3.36
C ALA A 314 -22.99 16.19 -2.50
N GLU A 315 -23.61 15.01 -2.35
CA GLU A 315 -24.91 14.85 -1.70
C GLU A 315 -24.85 14.86 -0.18
N ARG A 316 -23.80 14.31 0.41
CA ARG A 316 -23.72 14.07 1.87
C ARG A 316 -22.73 14.99 2.59
N ILE A 317 -21.63 15.37 1.95
CA ILE A 317 -20.60 16.22 2.59
C ILE A 317 -20.86 17.70 2.28
N GLN A 318 -21.00 18.06 1.00
CA GLN A 318 -21.10 19.46 0.59
C GLN A 318 -22.51 20.03 0.76
N SER A 319 -23.52 19.33 0.26
CA SER A 319 -24.90 19.84 0.26
C SER A 319 -25.75 19.36 1.44
N SER A 320 -25.32 18.31 2.15
CA SER A 320 -26.09 17.65 3.22
C SER A 320 -27.53 17.29 2.83
N LYS A 321 -27.83 17.16 1.53
CA LYS A 321 -29.16 16.80 1.00
C LYS A 321 -29.59 15.41 1.45
N ILE A 322 -28.63 14.49 1.55
CA ILE A 322 -28.83 13.12 2.03
C ILE A 322 -28.14 12.98 3.38
N LYS A 323 -28.82 12.34 4.35
CA LYS A 323 -28.23 12.06 5.66
C LYS A 323 -26.97 11.18 5.49
N PHE A 324 -25.93 11.51 6.25
CA PHE A 324 -24.63 10.82 6.18
C PHE A 324 -24.74 9.29 6.29
N HIS A 325 -25.64 8.78 7.14
CA HIS A 325 -25.85 7.36 7.37
C HIS A 325 -26.91 6.69 6.48
N SER A 326 -27.55 7.43 5.56
CA SER A 326 -28.59 6.86 4.70
C SER A 326 -28.00 5.80 3.76
N THR A 327 -28.68 4.65 3.66
CA THR A 327 -28.33 3.47 2.85
C THR A 327 -28.83 3.51 1.41
N THR A 328 -29.20 4.68 0.90
CA THR A 328 -29.70 4.89 -0.47
C THR A 328 -28.64 5.48 -1.38
#